data_AF-A0A7J9ZJ14-F1
#
_entry.id   AF-A0A7J9ZJ14-F1
#
_cell.length_a   1.000
_cell.length_b   1.000
_cell.length_c   1.000
_cell.angle_alpha   90.00
_cell.angle_beta   90.00
_cell.angle_gamma   90.00
#
_symmetry.space_group_name_H-M   'P 1'
#
loop_
_entity.id
_entity.type
_entity.pdbx_description
1 polymer ?
#
loop_
_entity_poly.entity_id
_entity_poly.type
_entity_poly.pdbx_seq_one_letter_code
_entity_poly.pdbx_strand_id
1 'polypeptide(L)'
;MGPGRPHEPAHTAERELAEELRLATAELIPLGEVHPDAGISGSAVPVFAARATGRPEPDPVEGLDDVRLLSPAKLDAWIAQGLITDAFTLAACAMARARGLF
;
A
#
# COMPACT_ATOMS: atom_id res chain seq x y z
N MET A 1 0.40 -32.37 -4.43
CA MET A 1 0.32 -31.03 -3.80
C MET A 1 1.41 -30.20 -4.44
N GLY A 2 1.08 -29.45 -5.50
CA GLY A 2 2.06 -28.64 -6.24
C GLY A 2 2.36 -27.33 -5.51
N PRO A 3 3.52 -26.69 -5.74
CA PRO A 3 3.81 -25.38 -5.17
C PRO A 3 2.72 -24.40 -5.61
N GLY A 4 2.12 -23.69 -4.65
CA GLY A 4 1.08 -22.70 -4.93
C GLY A 4 1.61 -21.72 -5.99
N ARG A 5 0.85 -21.52 -7.07
CA ARG A 5 1.21 -20.50 -8.07
C ARG A 5 1.31 -19.17 -7.31
N PRO A 6 2.40 -18.39 -7.46
CA PRO A 6 2.39 -17.03 -6.96
C PRO A 6 1.20 -16.33 -7.62
N HIS A 7 0.25 -15.86 -6.81
CA HIS A 7 -0.80 -15.01 -7.31
C HIS A 7 -0.14 -13.77 -7.91
N GLU A 8 -0.62 -13.33 -9.07
CA GLU A 8 -0.10 -12.14 -9.74
C GLU A 8 -0.13 -10.97 -8.73
N PRO A 9 0.94 -10.16 -8.60
CA PRO A 9 1.03 -9.16 -7.53
C PRO A 9 -0.18 -8.22 -7.43
N ALA A 10 -0.80 -7.90 -8.57
CA ALA A 10 -2.04 -7.13 -8.62
C ALA A 10 -3.21 -7.85 -7.92
N HIS A 11 -3.43 -9.14 -8.20
CA HIS A 11 -4.46 -9.94 -7.54
C HIS A 11 -4.22 -10.03 -6.02
N THR A 12 -2.95 -10.11 -5.60
CA THR A 12 -2.61 -10.06 -4.17
C THR A 12 -3.00 -8.71 -3.58
N ALA A 13 -2.60 -7.60 -4.19
CA ALA A 13 -2.94 -6.27 -3.69
C ALA A 13 -4.47 -6.00 -3.61
N GLU A 14 -5.24 -6.50 -4.59
CA GLU A 14 -6.71 -6.40 -4.55
C GLU A 14 -7.33 -7.24 -3.43
N ARG A 15 -6.83 -8.47 -3.25
CA ARG A 15 -7.28 -9.36 -2.17
C ARG A 15 -6.98 -8.75 -0.80
N GLU A 16 -5.74 -8.32 -0.57
CA GLU A 16 -5.32 -7.72 0.71
C GLU A 16 -6.18 -6.48 1.02
N LEU A 17 -6.44 -5.59 0.04
CA LEU A 17 -7.30 -4.43 0.28
C LEU A 17 -8.74 -4.80 0.72
N ALA A 18 -9.27 -5.88 0.16
CA ALA A 18 -10.59 -6.39 0.53
C ALA A 18 -10.59 -7.09 1.89
N GLU A 19 -9.55 -7.85 2.22
CA GLU A 19 -9.42 -8.58 3.48
C GLU A 19 -9.12 -7.63 4.64
N GLU A 20 -8.13 -6.75 4.48
CA GLU A 20 -7.65 -5.85 5.52
C GLU A 20 -8.57 -4.65 5.77
N LEU A 21 -9.17 -4.08 4.72
CA LEU A 21 -9.92 -2.80 4.81
C LEU A 21 -11.37 -2.89 4.35
N ARG A 22 -11.82 -4.06 3.88
CA ARG A 22 -13.17 -4.28 3.32
C ARG A 22 -13.50 -3.34 2.16
N LEU A 23 -12.48 -2.93 1.42
CA LEU A 23 -12.61 -2.03 0.28
C LEU A 23 -12.51 -2.80 -1.03
N ALA A 24 -13.42 -2.50 -1.96
CA ALA A 24 -13.28 -2.89 -3.34
C ALA A 24 -12.48 -1.84 -4.12
N THR A 25 -11.53 -2.29 -4.94
CA THR A 25 -10.80 -1.45 -5.89
C THR A 25 -11.63 -1.20 -7.14
N ALA A 26 -11.76 0.07 -7.54
CA ALA A 26 -12.25 0.44 -8.86
C ALA A 26 -11.13 0.41 -9.92
N GLU A 27 -9.90 0.69 -9.48
CA GLU A 27 -8.71 0.71 -10.32
C GLU A 27 -7.47 0.42 -9.44
N LEU A 28 -6.57 -0.42 -9.94
CA LEU A 28 -5.26 -0.65 -9.36
C LEU A 28 -4.16 -0.19 -10.33
N ILE A 29 -3.32 0.74 -9.87
CA ILE A 29 -2.29 1.41 -10.67
C ILE A 29 -0.91 0.93 -10.18
N PRO A 30 -0.14 0.16 -10.98
CA PRO A 30 1.20 -0.29 -10.58
C PRO A 30 2.16 0.90 -10.46
N LEU A 31 2.73 1.10 -9.27
CA LEU A 31 3.70 2.16 -8.97
C LEU A 31 5.15 1.76 -9.27
N GLY A 32 5.45 0.46 -9.25
CA GLY A 32 6.80 -0.07 -9.45
C GLY A 32 7.14 -1.06 -8.35
N GLU A 33 8.42 -1.13 -7.98
CA GLU A 33 8.90 -2.04 -6.93
C GLU A 33 9.81 -1.29 -5.95
N VAL A 34 9.82 -1.74 -4.69
CA VAL A 34 10.69 -1.24 -3.62
C VAL A 34 11.62 -2.36 -3.15
N HIS A 35 12.90 -2.04 -3.00
CA HIS A 35 13.90 -2.92 -2.40
C HIS A 35 14.22 -2.44 -0.98
N PRO A 36 13.49 -2.90 0.06
CA PRO A 36 13.59 -2.35 1.41
C PRO A 36 14.95 -2.61 2.06
N ASP A 37 15.58 -3.74 1.74
CA ASP A 37 16.81 -4.23 2.39
C ASP A 37 17.91 -4.55 1.37
N ALA A 38 18.15 -3.66 0.40
CA ALA A 38 19.04 -3.92 -0.74
C ALA A 38 20.49 -4.34 -0.38
N GLY A 39 20.95 -4.03 0.84
CA GLY A 39 22.26 -4.47 1.37
C GLY A 39 22.29 -5.90 1.92
N ILE A 40 21.12 -6.51 2.16
CA ILE A 40 20.95 -7.82 2.81
C ILE A 40 20.23 -8.80 1.87
N SER A 41 19.26 -8.31 1.12
CA SER A 41 18.35 -9.10 0.28
C SER A 41 18.13 -8.45 -1.08
N GLY A 42 18.00 -9.28 -2.12
CA GLY A 42 17.53 -8.87 -3.45
C GLY A 42 16.00 -8.79 -3.56
N SER A 43 15.28 -8.85 -2.44
CA SER A 43 13.81 -8.78 -2.42
C SER A 43 13.31 -7.50 -3.08
N ALA A 44 12.26 -7.65 -3.87
CA ALA A 44 11.54 -6.56 -4.52
C ALA A 44 10.07 -6.70 -4.16
N VAL A 45 9.46 -5.62 -3.67
CA VAL A 45 8.05 -5.59 -3.30
C VAL A 45 7.30 -4.73 -4.31
N PRO A 46 6.39 -5.31 -5.12
CA PRO A 46 5.53 -4.55 -6.01
C PRO A 46 4.62 -3.61 -5.22
N VAL A 47 4.54 -2.35 -5.66
CA VAL A 47 3.75 -1.30 -5.02
C VAL A 47 2.67 -0.83 -5.98
N PHE A 48 1.48 -0.60 -5.44
CA PHE A 48 0.32 -0.16 -6.20
C PHE A 48 -0.36 1.04 -5.53
N ALA A 49 -1.01 1.88 -6.32
CA ALA A 49 -2.02 2.82 -5.85
C ALA A 49 -3.40 2.25 -6.20
N ALA A 50 -4.35 2.33 -5.27
CA ALA A 50 -5.71 1.90 -5.49
C ALA A 50 -6.66 3.09 -5.50
N ARG A 51 -7.58 3.14 -6.47
CA ARG A 51 -8.79 3.96 -6.35
C ARG A 51 -9.87 3.11 -5.71
N ALA A 52 -10.16 3.39 -4.45
CA ALA A 52 -11.23 2.73 -3.71
C ALA A 52 -12.34 3.73 -3.38
N THR A 53 -13.56 3.23 -3.23
CA THR A 53 -14.71 4.00 -2.78
C THR A 53 -15.32 3.32 -1.56
N GLY A 54 -15.95 4.09 -0.67
CA GLY A 54 -16.49 3.60 0.58
C GLY A 54 -15.68 4.04 1.79
N ARG A 55 -16.10 3.56 2.97
CA ARG A 55 -15.41 3.80 4.24
C ARG A 55 -14.59 2.56 4.57
N PRO A 56 -13.28 2.68 4.81
CA PRO A 56 -12.48 1.53 5.22
C PRO A 56 -12.93 1.01 6.58
N GLU A 57 -12.92 -0.31 6.71
CA GLU A 57 -13.22 -1.03 7.94
C GLU A 57 -12.04 -1.97 8.21
N PRO A 58 -11.12 -1.62 9.14
CA PRO A 58 -9.96 -2.46 9.40
C PRO A 58 -10.37 -3.81 9.96
N ASP A 59 -9.73 -4.88 9.50
CA ASP A 59 -9.86 -6.20 10.11
C ASP A 59 -8.82 -6.39 11.22
N PRO A 60 -9.24 -6.49 12.50
CA PRO A 60 -8.31 -6.66 13.62
C PRO A 60 -7.62 -8.02 13.61
N VAL A 61 -8.12 -9.01 12.86
CA VAL A 61 -7.46 -10.32 12.71
C VAL A 61 -6.17 -10.19 11.90
N GLU A 62 -6.12 -9.23 10.98
CA GLU A 62 -4.95 -8.93 10.14
C GLU A 62 -3.97 -7.93 10.79
N GLY A 63 -4.17 -7.61 12.08
CA GLY A 63 -3.26 -6.73 12.84
C GLY A 63 -3.43 -5.23 12.56
N LEU A 64 -4.56 -4.82 11.98
CA LEU A 64 -4.89 -3.41 11.80
C LEU A 64 -5.75 -2.88 12.95
N ASP A 65 -5.14 -2.03 13.77
CA ASP A 65 -5.79 -1.44 14.95
C ASP A 65 -6.63 -0.18 14.62
N ASP A 66 -6.26 0.58 13.58
CA ASP A 66 -6.87 1.87 13.25
C ASP A 66 -6.68 2.25 11.77
N VAL A 67 -7.58 3.07 11.23
CA VAL A 67 -7.50 3.62 9.87
C VAL A 67 -7.58 5.13 9.88
N ARG A 68 -6.61 5.78 9.22
CA ARG A 68 -6.53 7.24 9.10
C ARG A 68 -6.72 7.68 7.66
N LEU A 69 -7.83 8.36 7.39
CA LEU A 69 -8.05 9.06 6.13
C LEU A 69 -7.44 10.46 6.21
N LEU A 70 -6.41 10.71 5.39
CA LEU A 70 -5.66 11.98 5.38
C LEU A 70 -5.88 12.72 4.06
N SER A 71 -5.97 14.05 4.10
CA SER A 71 -5.78 14.86 2.90
C SER A 71 -4.31 14.86 2.48
N PRO A 72 -3.97 15.15 1.21
CA PRO A 72 -2.58 15.25 0.76
C PRO A 72 -1.72 16.18 1.64
N ALA A 73 -2.26 17.33 2.03
CA ALA A 73 -1.57 18.28 2.91
C ALA A 73 -1.33 17.73 4.33
N LYS A 74 -2.27 16.93 4.87
CA LYS A 74 -2.11 16.32 6.20
C LYS A 74 -1.11 15.17 6.17
N LEU A 75 -1.12 14.39 5.09
CA LEU A 75 -0.13 13.35 4.82
C LEU A 75 1.29 13.94 4.77
N ASP A 76 1.49 15.06 4.06
CA ASP A 76 2.77 15.76 4.03
C ASP A 76 3.22 16.24 5.41
N ALA A 77 2.29 16.80 6.19
CA ALA A 77 2.58 17.22 7.55
C ALA A 77 3.01 16.04 8.43
N TRP A 78 2.39 14.86 8.27
CA TRP A 78 2.72 13.66 9.04
C TRP A 78 4.09 13.09 8.67
N ILE A 79 4.41 13.05 7.36
CA ILE A 79 5.74 12.65 6.88
C ILE A 79 6.80 13.62 7.43
N ALA A 80 6.58 14.94 7.32
CA ALA A 80 7.52 15.95 7.78
C ALA A 80 7.73 15.93 9.30
N GLN A 81 6.72 15.52 10.07
CA GLN A 81 6.79 15.36 11.53
C GLN A 81 7.39 14.02 11.97
N GLY A 82 7.68 13.11 11.04
CA GLY A 82 8.17 11.76 11.36
C GLY A 82 7.11 10.86 11.99
N LEU A 83 5.82 11.15 11.78
CA LEU A 83 4.71 10.30 12.23
C LEU A 83 4.48 9.10 11.30
N ILE A 84 5.01 9.18 10.07
CA ILE A 84 5.03 8.07 9.11
C ILE A 84 6.48 7.72 8.87
N THR A 85 6.88 6.54 9.33
CA THR A 85 8.26 6.04 9.23
C THR A 85 8.37 4.72 8.47
N ASP A 86 7.23 4.15 8.07
CA ASP A 86 7.20 2.92 7.28
C ASP A 86 7.74 3.16 5.86
N ALA A 87 8.72 2.35 5.46
CA ALA A 87 9.43 2.54 4.20
C ALA A 87 8.52 2.33 2.98
N PHE A 88 7.61 1.35 3.04
CA PHE A 88 6.69 1.07 1.93
C PHE A 88 5.71 2.22 1.73
N THR A 89 5.14 2.75 2.82
CA THR A 89 4.23 3.91 2.80
C THR A 89 4.93 5.14 2.24
N LEU A 90 6.14 5.46 2.70
CA LEU A 90 6.92 6.60 2.22
C LEU A 90 7.26 6.47 0.73
N ALA A 91 7.69 5.29 0.29
CA ALA A 91 7.99 5.02 -1.11
C ALA A 91 6.74 5.10 -2.00
N ALA A 92 5.61 4.52 -1.57
CA ALA A 92 4.34 4.60 -2.28
C ALA A 92 3.88 6.05 -2.47
N CYS A 93 3.97 6.88 -1.42
CA CYS A 93 3.66 8.30 -1.48
C CYS A 93 4.55 9.04 -2.48
N ALA A 94 5.87 8.80 -2.46
CA ALA A 94 6.81 9.44 -3.37
C ALA A 94 6.55 9.05 -4.83
N MET A 95 6.33 7.76 -5.11
CA MET A 95 6.05 7.25 -6.46
C MET A 95 4.71 7.76 -7.01
N ALA A 96 3.67 7.78 -6.19
CA ALA A 96 2.36 8.29 -6.59
C ALA A 96 2.39 9.78 -6.91
N ARG A 97 3.11 10.58 -6.10
CA ARG A 97 3.32 12.03 -6.34
C ARG A 97 4.11 12.30 -7.61
N ALA A 98 5.17 11.54 -7.86
CA ALA A 98 5.96 11.67 -9.09
C ALA A 98 5.12 11.43 -10.37
N ARG A 99 3.94 10.80 -10.22
CA ARG A 99 2.98 10.55 -11.29
C ARG A 99 1.72 11.42 -11.23
N GLY A 100 1.67 12.38 -10.31
CA GLY A 100 0.54 13.30 -10.18
C GLY A 100 -0.77 12.63 -9.78
N LEU A 101 -0.72 11.54 -9.01
CA LEU A 101 -1.93 10.82 -8.59
C LEU A 101 -2.71 11.54 -7.48
N PHE A 102 -2.05 12.40 -6.70
CA PHE A 102 -2.65 13.28 -5.69
C PHE A 102 -1.71 14.43 -5.31
#